data_AF-A0A920IYQ5-F1
#
_entry.id   AF-A0A920IYQ5-F1
#
_cell.length_a   1.000
_cell.length_b   1.000
_cell.length_c   1.000
_cell.angle_alpha   90.00
_cell.angle_beta   90.00
_cell.angle_gamma   90.00
#
_symmetry.space_group_name_H-M   'P 1'
#
loop_
_entity.id
_entity.type
_entity.pdbx_description
1 polymer ?
#
loop_
_entity_poly.entity_id
_entity_poly.type
_entity_poly.pdbx_seq_one_letter_code
_entity_poly.pdbx_strand_id
1 'polypeptide(L)'
;MKSYLLSLAICLSCFLHAKHHARPNVIFVLADDLGIGDVSPTNPDCKIKTPHLQKMADEGITFMDAHSSSAVCTPTRYGVLTGRYNWRSRLARGVLNGTSEHLIPAERATVAHLLKKAGYHTQMIGKWHLGWDWAKADKSEKKWKDIDFTKPVKNGPDINGFVNYYGHCGSLDMPPYVWVDTGKITAQPDRDEGVTRSEDAYGWYREGPIGSDFHIDEVLPHLFEKKCELH
;
A
#
# COMPACT_ATOMS: atom_id res chain seq x y z
N MET A 1 19.70 -61.85 -5.04
CA MET A 1 19.69 -60.82 -3.97
C MET A 1 20.46 -59.54 -4.31
N LYS A 2 21.55 -59.56 -5.09
CA LYS A 2 22.31 -58.34 -5.46
C LYS A 2 21.57 -57.36 -6.40
N SER A 3 20.59 -57.85 -7.17
CA SER A 3 19.86 -57.00 -8.15
C SER A 3 18.75 -56.13 -7.54
N TYR A 4 18.21 -56.49 -6.37
CA TYR A 4 17.13 -55.73 -5.71
C TYR A 4 17.65 -54.53 -4.89
N LEU A 5 18.90 -54.60 -4.43
CA LEU A 5 19.56 -53.52 -3.69
C LEU A 5 19.89 -52.31 -4.59
N LEU A 6 20.16 -52.54 -5.87
CA LEU A 6 20.47 -51.48 -6.83
C LEU A 6 19.21 -50.68 -7.23
N SER A 7 18.05 -51.35 -7.31
CA SER A 7 16.76 -50.71 -7.63
C SER A 7 16.24 -49.83 -6.48
N LEU A 8 16.50 -50.20 -5.22
CA LEU A 8 16.09 -49.42 -4.05
C LEU A 8 16.90 -48.12 -3.88
N ALA A 9 18.18 -48.14 -4.26
CA ALA A 9 19.05 -46.96 -4.20
C ALA A 9 18.68 -45.89 -5.24
N ILE A 10 18.23 -46.30 -6.43
CA ILE A 10 17.81 -45.39 -7.50
C ILE A 10 16.49 -44.68 -7.11
N CYS A 11 15.52 -45.38 -6.52
CA CYS A 11 14.30 -44.74 -6.00
C CYS A 11 14.59 -43.69 -4.91
N LEU A 12 15.56 -43.94 -4.01
CA LEU A 12 15.89 -43.00 -2.94
C LEU A 12 16.53 -41.70 -3.47
N SER A 13 17.32 -41.78 -4.55
CA SER A 13 17.96 -40.61 -5.17
C SER A 13 16.98 -39.67 -5.89
N CYS A 14 15.85 -40.18 -6.39
CA CYS A 14 14.81 -39.37 -7.02
C CYS A 14 13.99 -38.55 -6.01
N PHE A 15 13.86 -38.98 -4.76
CA PHE A 15 13.19 -38.19 -3.71
C PHE A 15 14.05 -37.05 -3.16
N LEU A 16 15.37 -37.11 -3.33
CA LEU A 16 16.31 -36.11 -2.81
C LEU A 16 16.54 -34.91 -3.75
N HIS A 17 15.99 -34.93 -4.97
CA HIS A 17 16.17 -33.87 -5.97
C HIS A 17 14.93 -33.00 -6.19
N ALA A 18 13.96 -33.02 -5.27
CA ALA A 18 13.05 -31.89 -5.17
C ALA A 18 13.87 -30.66 -4.80
N LYS A 19 14.30 -29.88 -5.81
CA LYS A 19 14.81 -28.53 -5.61
C LYS A 19 13.76 -27.85 -4.75
N HIS A 20 14.11 -27.59 -3.50
CA HIS A 20 13.37 -26.68 -2.66
C HIS A 20 13.48 -25.33 -3.35
N HIS A 21 12.57 -25.06 -4.29
CA HIS A 21 12.49 -23.75 -4.93
C HIS A 21 12.28 -22.78 -3.78
N ALA A 22 13.32 -22.02 -3.45
CA ALA A 22 13.23 -20.98 -2.45
C ALA A 22 12.04 -20.11 -2.85
N ARG A 23 11.06 -20.00 -1.95
CA ARG A 23 9.88 -19.17 -2.17
C ARG A 23 10.38 -17.73 -2.41
N PRO A 24 10.07 -17.10 -3.56
CA PRO A 24 10.62 -15.79 -3.89
C PRO A 24 10.00 -14.71 -3.01
N ASN A 25 10.78 -13.73 -2.58
CA ASN A 25 10.21 -12.53 -1.96
C ASN A 25 9.36 -11.77 -3.01
N VAL A 26 8.15 -11.37 -2.63
CA VAL A 26 7.24 -10.62 -3.51
C VAL A 26 7.20 -9.17 -3.05
N ILE A 27 7.68 -8.26 -3.88
CA ILE A 27 7.62 -6.81 -3.64
C ILE A 27 6.67 -6.21 -4.68
N PHE A 28 5.63 -5.54 -4.22
CA PHE A 28 4.69 -4.82 -5.07
C PHE A 28 4.78 -3.32 -4.78
N VAL A 29 5.20 -2.54 -5.78
CA VAL A 29 5.32 -1.09 -5.69
C VAL A 29 4.20 -0.45 -6.52
N LEU A 30 3.36 0.35 -5.87
CA LEU A 30 2.31 1.11 -6.53
C LEU A 30 2.61 2.60 -6.42
N ALA A 31 3.12 3.18 -7.50
CA ALA A 31 3.27 4.62 -7.62
C ALA A 31 1.89 5.31 -7.69
N ASP A 32 1.82 6.52 -7.15
CA ASP A 32 0.60 7.32 -7.10
C ASP A 32 0.70 8.42 -8.17
N ASP A 33 -0.30 8.50 -9.05
CA ASP A 33 -0.40 9.46 -10.15
C ASP A 33 0.84 9.52 -11.10
N LEU A 34 1.56 8.40 -11.25
CA LEU A 34 2.65 8.25 -12.21
C LEU A 34 2.10 7.94 -13.61
N GLY A 35 2.33 8.85 -14.56
CA GLY A 35 1.94 8.66 -15.96
C GLY A 35 2.91 7.75 -16.72
N ILE A 36 2.40 7.07 -17.75
CA ILE A 36 3.22 6.24 -18.65
C ILE A 36 4.32 7.04 -19.37
N GLY A 37 4.17 8.36 -19.51
CA GLY A 37 5.18 9.23 -20.12
C GLY A 37 6.28 9.70 -19.16
N ASP A 38 6.14 9.46 -17.85
CA ASP A 38 6.97 10.11 -16.83
C ASP A 38 8.26 9.35 -16.52
N VAL A 39 8.46 8.16 -17.11
CA VAL A 39 9.61 7.30 -16.82
C VAL A 39 10.35 6.91 -18.11
N SER A 40 11.67 6.79 -18.00
CA SER A 40 12.56 6.48 -19.12
C SER A 40 12.23 5.15 -19.83
N PRO A 41 11.82 4.05 -19.12
CA PRO A 41 11.48 2.78 -19.76
C PRO A 41 10.33 2.83 -20.79
N THR A 42 9.40 3.76 -20.63
CA THR A 42 8.18 3.85 -21.46
C THR A 42 8.14 5.13 -22.29
N ASN A 43 9.10 6.03 -22.11
CA ASN A 43 9.26 7.26 -22.87
C ASN A 43 10.75 7.57 -23.13
N PRO A 44 11.26 7.32 -24.35
CA PRO A 44 12.63 7.64 -24.74
C PRO A 44 12.98 9.13 -24.61
N ASP A 45 11.99 10.01 -24.76
CA ASP A 45 12.14 11.48 -24.65
C ASP A 45 11.84 11.99 -23.23
N CYS A 46 11.81 11.10 -22.23
CA CYS A 46 11.55 11.45 -20.84
C CYS A 46 12.57 12.48 -20.33
N LYS A 47 12.06 13.59 -19.80
CA LYS A 47 12.90 14.68 -19.24
C LYS A 47 13.50 14.32 -17.88
N ILE A 48 12.90 13.37 -17.16
CA ILE A 48 13.33 12.94 -15.84
C ILE A 48 14.16 11.67 -16.00
N LYS A 49 15.40 11.70 -15.49
CA LYS A 49 16.26 10.52 -15.51
C LYS A 49 15.81 9.55 -14.42
N THR A 50 15.43 8.33 -14.83
CA THR A 50 14.99 7.27 -13.92
C THR A 50 15.89 6.04 -13.99
N PRO A 51 17.20 6.16 -13.67
CA PRO A 51 18.19 5.12 -13.96
C PRO A 51 17.91 3.78 -13.26
N HIS A 52 17.32 3.80 -12.06
CA HIS A 52 16.92 2.58 -11.37
C HIS A 52 15.71 1.89 -12.01
N LEU A 53 14.74 2.66 -12.52
CA LEU A 53 13.61 2.10 -13.26
C LEU A 53 14.08 1.55 -14.61
N GLN A 54 15.00 2.23 -15.29
CA GLN A 54 15.64 1.74 -16.51
C GLN A 54 16.33 0.40 -16.28
N LYS A 55 17.16 0.30 -15.24
CA LYS A 55 17.81 -0.95 -14.88
C LYS A 55 16.80 -2.08 -14.62
N MET A 56 15.72 -1.81 -13.89
CA MET A 56 14.67 -2.81 -13.65
C MET A 56 13.96 -3.25 -14.93
N ALA A 57 13.75 -2.35 -15.90
CA ALA A 57 13.19 -2.68 -17.20
C ALA A 57 14.15 -3.55 -18.03
N ASP A 58 15.46 -3.23 -18.02
CA ASP A 58 16.50 -3.97 -18.74
C ASP A 58 16.68 -5.39 -18.18
N GLU A 59 16.52 -5.57 -16.87
CA GLU A 59 16.63 -6.87 -16.17
C GLU A 59 15.29 -7.64 -16.10
N GLY A 60 14.21 -7.07 -16.61
CA GLY A 60 12.85 -7.53 -16.35
C GLY A 60 11.94 -7.54 -17.59
N ILE A 61 10.65 -7.34 -17.34
CA ILE A 61 9.62 -7.27 -18.37
C ILE A 61 8.88 -5.94 -18.21
N THR A 62 8.79 -5.19 -19.30
CA THR A 62 8.01 -3.95 -19.40
C THR A 62 6.71 -4.22 -20.16
N PHE A 63 5.59 -3.84 -19.57
CA PHE A 63 4.28 -3.91 -20.22
C PHE A 63 3.93 -2.54 -20.81
N MET A 64 3.73 -2.47 -22.13
CA MET A 64 3.30 -1.23 -22.81
C MET A 64 1.77 -1.08 -22.85
N ASP A 65 1.05 -2.16 -22.53
CA ASP A 65 -0.41 -2.21 -22.50
C ASP A 65 -0.89 -2.82 -21.19
N ALA A 66 -0.81 -2.01 -20.12
CA ALA A 66 -1.24 -2.38 -18.77
C ALA A 66 -2.22 -1.33 -18.26
N HIS A 67 -3.34 -1.77 -17.69
CA HIS A 67 -4.42 -0.90 -17.26
C HIS A 67 -4.78 -1.08 -15.79
N SER A 68 -5.08 0.03 -15.12
CA SER A 68 -5.82 0.03 -13.87
C SER A 68 -7.32 -0.13 -14.13
N SER A 69 -8.07 -0.67 -13.15
CA SER A 69 -9.53 -0.78 -13.28
C SER A 69 -10.26 0.57 -13.22
N SER A 70 -9.55 1.64 -12.86
CA SER A 70 -10.06 3.00 -12.74
C SER A 70 -8.94 4.03 -12.83
N ALA A 71 -9.28 5.28 -13.16
CA ALA A 71 -8.35 6.39 -13.26
C ALA A 71 -8.09 7.13 -11.92
N VAL A 72 -8.57 6.59 -10.77
CA VAL A 72 -8.39 7.21 -9.45
C VAL A 72 -7.98 6.20 -8.37
N CYS A 73 -7.41 6.69 -7.27
CA CYS A 73 -6.62 5.90 -6.31
C CYS A 73 -7.39 4.76 -5.62
N THR A 74 -8.47 5.07 -4.88
CA THR A 74 -9.26 4.09 -4.12
C THR A 74 -9.73 2.89 -4.95
N PRO A 75 -10.42 3.07 -6.09
CA PRO A 75 -10.87 1.94 -6.90
C PRO A 75 -9.73 1.10 -7.48
N THR A 76 -8.61 1.71 -7.88
CA THR A 76 -7.43 0.97 -8.35
C THR A 76 -6.84 0.11 -7.23
N ARG A 77 -6.65 0.67 -6.04
CA ARG A 77 -6.13 -0.06 -4.87
C ARG A 77 -7.06 -1.21 -4.45
N TYR A 78 -8.38 -0.99 -4.54
CA TYR A 78 -9.37 -2.04 -4.29
C TYR A 78 -9.22 -3.19 -5.30
N GLY A 79 -9.10 -2.87 -6.59
CA GLY A 79 -8.92 -3.86 -7.65
C GLY A 79 -7.65 -4.67 -7.48
N VAL A 80 -6.52 -4.01 -7.20
CA VAL A 80 -5.22 -4.64 -6.95
C VAL A 80 -5.29 -5.62 -5.78
N LEU A 81 -5.85 -5.22 -4.64
CA LEU A 81 -5.85 -6.08 -3.46
C LEU A 81 -6.86 -7.23 -3.55
N THR A 82 -8.03 -7.00 -4.15
CA THR A 82 -9.14 -7.96 -4.12
C THR A 82 -9.26 -8.82 -5.38
N GLY A 83 -8.59 -8.43 -6.48
CA GLY A 83 -8.77 -9.05 -7.79
C GLY A 83 -10.18 -8.87 -8.37
N ARG A 84 -10.94 -7.87 -7.90
CA ARG A 84 -12.33 -7.61 -8.33
C ARG A 84 -12.47 -6.21 -8.88
N TYR A 85 -13.35 -6.08 -9.87
CA TYR A 85 -13.79 -4.76 -10.31
C TYR A 85 -14.33 -3.92 -9.15
N ASN A 86 -13.86 -2.68 -9.07
CA ASN A 86 -14.13 -1.75 -7.97
C ASN A 86 -15.61 -1.38 -7.81
N TRP A 87 -16.40 -1.41 -8.89
CA TRP A 87 -17.85 -1.18 -8.83
C TRP A 87 -18.62 -2.30 -8.12
N ARG A 88 -17.96 -3.38 -7.71
CA ARG A 88 -18.51 -4.40 -6.80
C ARG A 88 -18.26 -4.09 -5.33
N SER A 89 -17.61 -2.98 -5.00
CA SER A 89 -17.53 -2.44 -3.64
C SER A 89 -18.76 -1.58 -3.33
N ARG A 90 -18.91 -1.13 -2.08
CA ARG A 90 -19.94 -0.14 -1.71
C ARG A 90 -19.68 1.26 -2.29
N LEU A 91 -18.50 1.52 -2.84
CA LEU A 91 -18.14 2.80 -3.46
C LEU A 91 -18.12 2.67 -4.98
N ALA A 92 -19.23 3.05 -5.62
CA ALA A 92 -19.38 2.94 -7.07
C ALA A 92 -18.65 4.07 -7.85
N ARG A 93 -18.39 5.22 -7.21
CA ARG A 93 -17.80 6.41 -7.84
C ARG A 93 -16.95 7.20 -6.85
N GLY A 94 -15.93 7.88 -7.35
CA GLY A 94 -15.05 8.76 -6.57
C GLY A 94 -13.99 8.00 -5.77
N VAL A 95 -13.39 8.71 -4.81
CA VAL A 95 -12.39 8.19 -3.89
C VAL A 95 -12.86 8.39 -2.45
N LEU A 96 -12.27 7.62 -1.53
CA LEU A 96 -12.46 7.85 -0.10
C LEU A 96 -11.66 9.08 0.36
N ASN A 97 -12.13 9.70 1.42
CA ASN A 97 -11.41 10.76 2.14
C ASN A 97 -10.76 10.16 3.41
N GLY A 98 -9.85 10.88 4.07
CA GLY A 98 -9.09 10.37 5.21
C GLY A 98 -9.90 9.93 6.45
N THR A 99 -11.16 10.36 6.54
CA THR A 99 -12.11 10.01 7.63
C THR A 99 -13.12 8.93 7.24
N SER A 100 -12.96 8.34 6.06
CA SER A 100 -13.90 7.33 5.53
C SER A 100 -13.65 5.98 6.18
N GLU A 101 -14.74 5.29 6.51
CA GLU A 101 -14.68 3.91 6.98
C GLU A 101 -14.05 2.97 5.96
N HIS A 102 -13.52 1.86 6.44
CA HIS A 102 -12.92 0.80 5.62
C HIS A 102 -13.83 0.36 4.46
N LEU A 103 -13.23 0.16 3.28
CA LEU A 103 -13.97 -0.15 2.05
C LEU A 103 -14.11 -1.64 1.81
N ILE A 104 -13.06 -2.40 2.12
CA ILE A 104 -13.00 -3.84 1.87
C ILE A 104 -13.72 -4.56 3.01
N PRO A 105 -14.81 -5.30 2.74
CA PRO A 105 -15.50 -6.07 3.78
C PRO A 105 -14.56 -7.09 4.43
N ALA A 106 -14.68 -7.31 5.74
CA ALA A 106 -13.77 -8.18 6.50
C ALA A 106 -13.72 -9.64 5.97
N GLU A 107 -14.79 -10.13 5.36
CA GLU A 107 -14.88 -11.46 4.76
C GLU A 107 -14.25 -11.53 3.34
N ARG A 108 -13.81 -10.40 2.77
CA ARG A 108 -13.19 -10.35 1.45
C ARG A 108 -11.71 -10.73 1.55
N ALA A 109 -11.38 -11.91 1.02
CA ALA A 109 -10.00 -12.29 0.79
C ALA A 109 -9.29 -11.29 -0.15
N THR A 110 -8.02 -11.03 0.15
CA THR A 110 -7.11 -10.15 -0.60
C THR A 110 -5.87 -10.95 -1.04
N VAL A 111 -5.06 -10.39 -1.93
CA VAL A 111 -3.75 -10.96 -2.29
C VAL A 111 -2.86 -11.17 -1.06
N ALA A 112 -2.91 -10.27 -0.07
CA ALA A 112 -2.14 -10.40 1.16
C ALA A 112 -2.64 -11.59 2.02
N HIS A 113 -3.95 -11.83 2.10
CA HIS A 113 -4.48 -13.05 2.73
C HIS A 113 -3.97 -14.33 2.06
N LEU A 114 -3.92 -14.35 0.73
CA LEU A 114 -3.42 -15.48 -0.04
C LEU A 114 -1.92 -15.73 0.23
N LEU A 115 -1.11 -14.66 0.24
CA LEU A 115 0.32 -14.74 0.55
C LEU A 115 0.56 -15.20 1.99
N LYS A 116 -0.18 -14.64 2.96
CA LYS A 116 -0.11 -15.06 4.37
C LYS A 116 -0.45 -16.54 4.53
N LYS A 117 -1.49 -17.04 3.85
CA LYS A 117 -1.85 -18.47 3.85
C LYS A 117 -0.76 -19.35 3.21
N ALA A 118 -0.02 -18.84 2.23
CA ALA A 118 1.14 -19.51 1.63
C ALA A 118 2.42 -19.41 2.49
N GLY A 119 2.32 -18.85 3.70
CA GLY A 119 3.42 -18.76 4.67
C GLY A 119 4.40 -17.63 4.39
N TYR A 120 3.95 -16.56 3.72
CA TYR A 120 4.70 -15.31 3.63
C TYR A 120 4.43 -14.42 4.83
N HIS A 121 5.45 -13.68 5.26
CA HIS A 121 5.26 -12.49 6.06
C HIS A 121 4.74 -11.35 5.15
N THR A 122 3.69 -10.66 5.56
CA THR A 122 3.03 -9.63 4.76
C THR A 122 3.12 -8.27 5.47
N GLN A 123 3.68 -7.28 4.78
CA GLN A 123 3.88 -5.92 5.28
C GLN A 123 3.34 -4.92 4.27
N MET A 124 2.70 -3.85 4.73
CA MET A 124 2.33 -2.70 3.90
C MET A 124 3.06 -1.45 4.39
N ILE A 125 3.61 -0.65 3.47
CA ILE A 125 4.25 0.63 3.78
C ILE A 125 3.69 1.71 2.83
N GLY A 126 3.27 2.85 3.36
CA GLY A 126 2.86 4.04 2.60
C GLY A 126 1.35 4.30 2.56
N LYS A 127 0.82 4.67 1.39
CA LYS A 127 -0.57 5.12 1.23
C LYS A 127 -1.57 3.96 1.20
N TRP A 128 -2.58 3.97 2.07
CA TRP A 128 -3.63 2.94 2.08
C TRP A 128 -4.82 3.28 1.16
N HIS A 129 -5.49 4.41 1.40
CA HIS A 129 -6.61 4.97 0.62
C HIS A 129 -7.81 4.04 0.38
N LEU A 130 -8.02 3.08 1.28
CA LEU A 130 -9.16 2.16 1.31
C LEU A 130 -9.98 2.30 2.60
N GLY A 131 -9.86 3.44 3.27
CA GLY A 131 -10.60 3.80 4.48
C GLY A 131 -10.04 3.17 5.75
N TRP A 132 -10.32 3.82 6.87
CA TRP A 132 -9.90 3.47 8.22
C TRP A 132 -11.04 3.74 9.19
N ASP A 133 -11.23 2.84 10.14
CA ASP A 133 -12.24 3.02 11.18
C ASP A 133 -11.62 3.71 12.39
N TRP A 134 -11.55 5.03 12.29
CA TRP A 134 -11.18 5.90 13.40
C TRP A 134 -12.18 5.81 14.55
N ALA A 135 -11.69 5.79 15.79
CA ALA A 135 -12.54 6.04 16.94
C ALA A 135 -13.04 7.48 16.88
N LYS A 136 -14.32 7.70 17.21
CA LYS A 136 -14.94 9.02 17.18
C LYS A 136 -15.49 9.40 18.56
N ALA A 137 -15.09 10.56 19.08
CA ALA A 137 -15.80 11.28 20.13
C ALA A 137 -17.03 11.96 19.50
N ASP A 138 -18.16 12.00 20.19
CA ASP A 138 -19.46 12.32 19.59
C ASP A 138 -19.51 13.60 18.71
N LYS A 139 -20.09 13.39 17.51
CA LYS A 139 -20.65 14.30 16.48
C LYS A 139 -20.23 15.79 16.50
N SER A 140 -19.31 16.14 15.61
CA SER A 140 -19.10 17.51 15.11
C SER A 140 -19.27 17.60 13.58
N GLU A 141 -19.37 18.82 13.07
CA GLU A 141 -19.60 19.11 11.65
C GLU A 141 -18.36 18.85 10.76
N LYS A 142 -17.14 18.95 11.33
CA LYS A 142 -15.89 18.63 10.62
C LYS A 142 -15.46 17.20 10.97
N LYS A 143 -15.63 16.25 10.04
CA LYS A 143 -15.47 14.79 10.25
C LYS A 143 -14.16 14.31 10.90
N TRP A 144 -13.07 15.08 10.84
CA TRP A 144 -11.80 14.72 11.48
C TRP A 144 -11.67 15.24 12.92
N LYS A 145 -12.42 16.28 13.31
CA LYS A 145 -12.42 16.83 14.68
C LYS A 145 -13.00 15.84 15.69
N ASP A 146 -13.80 14.90 15.21
CA ASP A 146 -14.38 13.84 16.01
C ASP A 146 -13.38 12.72 16.29
N ILE A 147 -12.24 12.65 15.60
CA ILE A 147 -11.32 11.52 15.74
C ILE A 147 -10.66 11.55 17.13
N ASP A 148 -10.87 10.49 17.89
CA ASP A 148 -10.10 10.23 19.11
C ASP A 148 -8.80 9.51 18.72
N PHE A 149 -7.78 10.32 18.43
CA PHE A 149 -6.42 9.92 18.09
C PHE A 149 -5.70 9.14 19.21
N THR A 150 -6.25 9.07 20.42
CA THR A 150 -5.70 8.24 21.51
C THR A 150 -6.10 6.76 21.39
N LYS A 151 -7.08 6.45 20.53
CA LYS A 151 -7.61 5.10 20.33
C LYS A 151 -7.05 4.48 19.05
N PRO A 152 -6.97 3.14 18.99
CA PRO A 152 -6.49 2.47 17.81
C PRO A 152 -7.44 2.64 16.62
N VAL A 153 -6.86 2.80 15.43
CA VAL A 153 -7.54 2.60 14.16
C VAL A 153 -7.92 1.15 14.01
N LYS A 154 -9.17 0.89 13.64
CA LYS A 154 -9.67 -0.46 13.37
C LYS A 154 -9.85 -0.68 11.86
N ASN A 155 -9.96 -1.95 11.48
CA ASN A 155 -10.29 -2.37 10.12
C ASN A 155 -9.35 -1.78 9.04
N GLY A 156 -8.06 -1.68 9.35
CA GLY A 156 -7.02 -1.20 8.46
C GLY A 156 -6.43 -2.32 7.59
N PRO A 157 -5.18 -2.17 7.11
CA PRO A 157 -4.46 -3.24 6.40
C PRO A 157 -4.37 -4.57 7.15
N ASP A 158 -4.42 -4.54 8.49
CA ASP A 158 -4.34 -5.71 9.38
C ASP A 158 -5.45 -6.74 9.14
N ILE A 159 -6.71 -6.28 9.01
CA ILE A 159 -7.83 -7.18 8.66
C ILE A 159 -7.81 -7.59 7.18
N ASN A 160 -6.95 -6.96 6.38
CA ASN A 160 -6.82 -7.17 4.94
C ASN A 160 -5.62 -8.06 4.59
N GLY A 161 -5.10 -8.82 5.56
CA GLY A 161 -4.10 -9.86 5.35
C GLY A 161 -2.66 -9.41 5.55
N PHE A 162 -2.41 -8.16 5.94
CA PHE A 162 -1.07 -7.68 6.32
C PHE A 162 -0.82 -7.97 7.81
N VAL A 163 0.36 -8.49 8.15
CA VAL A 163 0.77 -8.76 9.53
C VAL A 163 1.09 -7.45 10.25
N ASN A 164 1.88 -6.58 9.63
CA ASN A 164 2.06 -5.21 10.08
C ASN A 164 1.87 -4.22 8.92
N TYR A 165 1.68 -2.95 9.27
CA TYR A 165 1.66 -1.87 8.30
C TYR A 165 2.16 -0.56 8.90
N TYR A 166 2.78 0.26 8.07
CA TYR A 166 3.20 1.61 8.41
C TYR A 166 2.74 2.58 7.32
N GLY A 167 1.84 3.51 7.60
CA GLY A 167 1.29 4.30 6.52
C GLY A 167 0.36 5.42 6.93
N HIS A 168 -0.28 6.03 5.93
CA HIS A 168 -1.25 7.11 6.10
C HIS A 168 -2.55 6.82 5.33
N CYS A 169 -3.63 7.48 5.73
CA CYS A 169 -5.00 7.08 5.39
C CYS A 169 -5.35 7.20 3.90
N GLY A 170 -4.71 8.12 3.17
CA GLY A 170 -5.18 8.54 1.86
C GLY A 170 -4.18 9.42 1.13
N SER A 171 -4.68 10.31 0.28
CA SER A 171 -3.83 11.21 -0.49
C SER A 171 -3.23 12.32 0.40
N LEU A 172 -2.07 12.88 0.01
CA LEU A 172 -1.40 13.95 0.75
C LEU A 172 -2.15 15.30 0.70
N ASP A 173 -3.27 15.38 -0.01
CA ASP A 173 -4.21 16.50 0.04
C ASP A 173 -5.40 16.26 0.98
N MET A 174 -5.46 15.12 1.68
CA MET A 174 -6.61 14.68 2.48
C MET A 174 -6.27 14.47 3.96
N PRO A 175 -6.75 15.32 4.89
CA PRO A 175 -6.57 15.10 6.32
C PRO A 175 -7.39 13.89 6.82
N PRO A 176 -6.97 13.27 7.95
CA PRO A 176 -5.87 13.69 8.82
C PRO A 176 -4.48 13.25 8.31
N TYR A 177 -3.47 14.07 8.60
CA TYR A 177 -2.07 13.87 8.22
C TYR A 177 -1.29 13.25 9.37
N VAL A 178 -1.49 11.95 9.57
CA VAL A 178 -0.86 11.19 10.64
C VAL A 178 -0.33 9.86 10.11
N TRP A 179 0.80 9.41 10.63
CA TRP A 179 1.26 8.05 10.41
C TRP A 179 0.54 7.11 11.36
N VAL A 180 0.26 5.90 10.87
CA VAL A 180 -0.27 4.78 11.63
C VAL A 180 0.66 3.59 11.46
N ASP A 181 1.19 3.13 12.57
CA ASP A 181 1.88 1.86 12.71
C ASP A 181 0.92 0.85 13.34
N THR A 182 0.44 -0.09 12.53
CA THR A 182 -0.31 -1.26 12.96
C THR A 182 -1.44 -0.92 13.95
N GLY A 183 -2.31 -0.01 13.53
CA GLY A 183 -3.50 0.44 14.26
C GLY A 183 -3.24 1.57 15.25
N LYS A 184 -2.00 1.96 15.52
CA LYS A 184 -1.67 3.06 16.44
C LYS A 184 -1.08 4.22 15.67
N ILE A 185 -1.50 5.43 15.99
CA ILE A 185 -0.80 6.60 15.46
C ILE A 185 0.59 6.70 16.09
N THR A 186 1.55 7.26 15.36
CA THR A 186 2.93 7.44 15.84
C THR A 186 3.09 8.69 16.69
N ALA A 187 2.35 9.75 16.40
CA ALA A 187 2.30 10.98 17.17
C ALA A 187 0.91 11.60 17.17
N GLN A 188 0.57 12.30 18.25
CA GLN A 188 -0.67 13.07 18.32
C GLN A 188 -0.58 14.28 17.39
N PRO A 189 -1.71 14.69 16.77
CA PRO A 189 -1.75 15.98 16.10
C PRO A 189 -1.49 17.13 17.08
N ASP A 190 -0.59 18.03 16.71
CA ASP A 190 -0.21 19.21 17.50
C ASP A 190 -0.51 20.52 16.79
N ARG A 191 -0.91 20.45 15.52
CA ARG A 191 -1.24 21.59 14.67
C ARG A 191 -2.29 21.24 13.63
N ASP A 192 -2.97 22.27 13.13
CA ASP A 192 -3.81 22.24 11.95
C ASP A 192 -3.11 23.05 10.85
N GLU A 193 -2.92 22.46 9.67
CA GLU A 193 -2.33 23.16 8.52
C GLU A 193 -3.09 22.83 7.24
N GLY A 194 -2.98 23.74 6.27
CA GLY A 194 -3.51 23.60 4.92
C GLY A 194 -2.84 24.61 4.01
N VAL A 195 -2.59 24.25 2.75
CA VAL A 195 -2.12 25.18 1.72
C VAL A 195 -3.19 25.25 0.64
N THR A 196 -3.71 26.45 0.39
CA THR A 196 -4.72 26.69 -0.64
C THR A 196 -4.08 26.76 -2.02
N ARG A 197 -4.88 26.53 -3.07
CA ARG A 197 -4.43 26.69 -4.46
C ARG A 197 -3.96 28.10 -4.81
N SER A 198 -4.43 29.11 -4.08
CA SER A 198 -3.98 30.50 -4.24
C SER A 198 -2.62 30.76 -3.63
N GLU A 199 -2.24 30.00 -2.60
CA GLU A 199 -0.93 30.10 -1.94
C GLU A 199 0.11 29.26 -2.69
N ASP A 200 -0.28 28.08 -3.19
CA ASP A 200 0.57 27.25 -4.03
C ASP A 200 -0.26 26.51 -5.09
N ALA A 201 0.00 26.83 -6.37
CA ALA A 201 -0.67 26.19 -7.50
C ALA A 201 -0.23 24.73 -7.74
N TYR A 202 0.96 24.37 -7.26
CA TYR A 202 1.62 23.09 -7.51
C TYR A 202 1.63 22.17 -6.28
N GLY A 203 1.46 22.72 -5.07
CA GLY A 203 1.59 22.02 -3.79
C GLY A 203 0.50 22.33 -2.76
N TRP A 204 -0.78 22.29 -3.14
CA TRP A 204 -1.90 22.57 -2.23
C TRP A 204 -2.39 21.31 -1.49
N TYR A 205 -2.86 21.49 -0.25
CA TYR A 205 -3.49 20.44 0.55
C TYR A 205 -4.56 21.01 1.50
N ARG A 206 -5.60 20.23 1.80
CA ARG A 206 -6.75 20.72 2.58
C ARG A 206 -6.37 20.93 4.05
N GLU A 207 -6.93 21.98 4.65
CA GLU A 207 -6.78 22.25 6.08
C GLU A 207 -7.22 21.04 6.94
N GLY A 208 -6.33 20.60 7.83
CA GLY A 208 -6.65 19.63 8.87
C GLY A 208 -5.47 19.25 9.76
N PRO A 209 -5.68 18.29 10.68
CA PRO A 209 -4.74 18.00 11.76
C PRO A 209 -3.52 17.25 11.24
N ILE A 210 -2.35 17.64 11.73
CA ILE A 210 -1.05 17.05 11.38
C ILE A 210 -0.36 16.54 12.63
N GLY A 211 0.08 15.28 12.60
CA GLY A 211 0.91 14.66 13.63
C GLY A 211 2.24 15.43 13.80
N SER A 212 2.75 15.51 15.02
CA SER A 212 4.02 16.21 15.28
C SER A 212 5.22 15.65 14.51
N ASP A 213 5.12 14.42 14.02
CA ASP A 213 6.13 13.69 13.22
C ASP A 213 5.75 13.55 11.73
N PHE A 214 4.69 14.22 11.28
CA PHE A 214 4.24 14.19 9.90
C PHE A 214 4.63 15.49 9.20
N HIS A 215 5.61 15.42 8.31
CA HIS A 215 6.06 16.52 7.46
C HIS A 215 5.72 16.19 6.01
N ILE A 216 4.88 17.02 5.36
CA ILE A 216 4.27 16.71 4.05
C ILE A 216 5.34 16.57 2.95
N ASP A 217 6.37 17.40 2.99
CA ASP A 217 7.50 17.41 2.07
C ASP A 217 8.48 16.24 2.28
N GLU A 218 8.46 15.62 3.47
CA GLU A 218 9.35 14.51 3.83
C GLU A 218 8.68 13.13 3.79
N VAL A 219 7.42 13.04 3.37
CA VAL A 219 6.65 11.77 3.32
C VAL A 219 7.42 10.66 2.60
N LEU A 220 8.00 10.94 1.43
CA LEU A 220 8.70 9.91 0.65
C LEU A 220 10.05 9.50 1.29
N PRO A 221 10.95 10.44 1.67
CA PRO A 221 12.15 10.12 2.45
C PRO A 221 11.83 9.29 3.71
N HIS A 222 10.83 9.72 4.50
CA HIS A 222 10.42 9.05 5.73
C HIS A 222 9.97 7.60 5.50
N LEU A 223 9.14 7.36 4.49
CA LEU A 223 8.71 6.00 4.14
C LEU A 223 9.88 5.11 3.68
N PHE A 224 10.90 5.69 3.06
CA PHE A 224 12.09 4.96 2.64
C PHE A 224 12.94 4.54 3.85
N GLU A 225 13.10 5.40 4.84
CA GLU A 225 13.79 5.09 6.10
C GLU A 225 13.05 4.00 6.88
N LYS A 226 11.72 4.12 7.01
CA LYS A 226 10.89 3.12 7.72
C LYS A 226 10.94 1.75 7.08
N LYS A 227 11.08 1.66 5.75
CA LYS A 227 11.32 0.37 5.07
C LYS A 227 12.58 -0.33 5.60
N CYS A 228 13.65 0.39 5.88
CA CYS A 228 14.92 -0.19 6.33
C CYS A 228 14.89 -0.68 7.78
N GLU A 229 14.01 -0.12 8.62
CA GLU A 229 13.89 -0.45 10.05
C GLU A 229 12.98 -1.66 10.32
N LEU A 230 12.05 -1.98 9.41
CA LEU A 230 10.99 -2.98 9.59
C LEU A 230 11.37 -4.40 9.10
N HIS A 231 12.67 -4.71 8.97
CA HIS A 231 13.21 -5.98 8.47
C HIS A 231 13.93 -6.81 9.55
#